data_AF-A0A965FYI3-F1
#
_entry.id   AF-A0A965FYI3-F1
#
_cell.length_a   1.000
_cell.length_b   1.000
_cell.length_c   1.000
_cell.angle_alpha   90.00
_cell.angle_beta   90.00
_cell.angle_gamma   90.00
#
_symmetry.space_group_name_H-M   'P 1'
#
loop_
_entity.id
_entity.type
_entity.pdbx_description
1 polymer ?
#
loop_
_entity_poly.entity_id
_entity_poly.type
_entity_poly.pdbx_seq_one_letter_code
_entity_poly.pdbx_strand_id
1 'polypeptide(L)'
;MIDDPAEALDILLEELRRQKATGVRHVSVSDGAMAALKALAIGAAPSPLPASSLRPPVAAGPKPVAGAEAPAQLVIPPPPIFTIPAGSKAERMQALTALIHACVETRRHLSANQHPVVGTGSLSAKVLFVGDAPTVEEVEAGKPFVGPSGDLLQRILTATAIPAEDIFLVNVMVWRPEPPTVFGKRPPTVKELAFNHPYLKAQIEIVRPQVIVALGGQALEALMRSGVPITQARGQWSEFDGIPLMPTFHPNYLLHNPSAAAKRTLWEDFLLVMGKLAVPITEKQRAFFTASK
;
A
#
# COMPACT_ATOMS: atom_id res chain seq x y z
N MET A 1 20.94 17.32 -13.01
CA MET A 1 19.95 18.25 -13.61
C MET A 1 20.22 18.19 -15.09
N ILE A 2 19.18 17.97 -15.91
CA ILE A 2 19.33 18.06 -17.36
C ILE A 2 19.19 19.55 -17.67
N ASP A 3 20.30 20.19 -18.01
CA ASP A 3 20.37 21.64 -18.21
C ASP A 3 20.07 22.05 -19.67
N ASP A 4 20.00 21.07 -20.58
CA ASP A 4 19.67 21.28 -22.00
C ASP A 4 18.20 20.86 -22.30
N PRO A 5 17.34 21.80 -22.72
CA PRO A 5 15.97 21.53 -23.12
C PRO A 5 15.83 20.54 -24.30
N ALA A 6 16.81 20.49 -25.21
CA ALA A 6 16.78 19.56 -26.34
C ALA A 6 17.02 18.12 -25.89
N GLU A 7 18.01 17.92 -25.02
CA GLU A 7 18.33 16.63 -24.40
C GLU A 7 17.17 16.10 -23.54
N ALA A 8 16.50 16.99 -22.80
CA ALA A 8 15.32 16.65 -22.02
C ALA A 8 14.15 16.16 -22.90
N LEU A 9 13.98 16.74 -24.09
CA LEU A 9 12.94 16.34 -25.04
C LEU A 9 13.22 14.98 -25.67
N ASP A 10 14.48 14.69 -26.01
CA ASP A 10 14.90 13.42 -26.58
C ASP A 10 14.70 12.27 -25.57
N ILE A 11 15.07 12.49 -24.31
CA ILE A 11 14.83 11.52 -23.22
C ILE A 11 13.34 11.25 -23.02
N LEU A 12 12.51 12.30 -23.08
CA LEU A 12 11.05 12.15 -22.98
C LEU A 12 10.48 11.33 -24.14
N LEU A 13 10.95 11.58 -25.37
CA LEU A 13 10.52 10.85 -26.57
C LEU A 13 10.92 9.37 -26.52
N GLU A 14 12.11 9.08 -26.00
CA GLU A 14 12.59 7.71 -25.85
C GLU A 14 11.75 6.92 -24.84
N GLU A 15 11.40 7.52 -23.71
CA GLU A 15 10.53 6.90 -22.71
C GLU A 15 9.09 6.70 -23.23
N LEU A 16 8.54 7.65 -24.00
CA LEU A 16 7.23 7.49 -24.63
C LEU A 16 7.21 6.36 -25.68
N ARG A 17 8.30 6.21 -26.46
CA ARG A 17 8.46 5.08 -27.41
C ARG A 17 8.56 3.75 -26.69
N ARG A 18 9.30 3.67 -25.59
CA ARG A 18 9.40 2.49 -24.73
C ARG A 18 8.04 2.10 -24.16
N GLN A 19 7.29 3.06 -23.64
CA GLN A 19 5.93 2.82 -23.11
C GLN A 19 4.98 2.32 -24.20
N LYS A 20 5.04 2.90 -25.41
CA LYS A 20 4.26 2.44 -26.56
C LYS A 20 4.62 1.00 -26.96
N ALA A 21 5.91 0.63 -26.94
CA ALA A 21 6.36 -0.73 -27.22
C ALA A 21 5.85 -1.74 -26.17
N THR A 22 5.63 -1.30 -24.93
CA THR A 22 5.00 -2.09 -23.86
C THR A 22 3.47 -2.09 -23.89
N GLY A 23 2.85 -1.53 -24.94
CA GLY A 23 1.41 -1.55 -25.17
C GLY A 23 0.62 -0.40 -24.52
N VAL A 24 1.30 0.55 -23.87
CA VAL A 24 0.67 1.75 -23.34
C VAL A 24 0.23 2.64 -24.51
N ARG A 25 -1.07 2.91 -24.61
CA ARG A 25 -1.65 3.73 -25.69
C ARG A 25 -2.00 5.16 -25.26
N HIS A 26 -2.02 5.43 -23.95
CA HIS A 26 -2.40 6.72 -23.37
C HIS A 26 -1.51 7.01 -22.17
N VAL A 27 -1.05 8.26 -22.04
CA VAL A 27 -0.25 8.75 -20.91
C VAL A 27 -0.98 9.94 -20.31
N SER A 28 -1.06 10.01 -18.99
CA SER A 28 -1.66 11.18 -18.31
C SER A 28 -0.64 12.32 -18.30
N VAL A 29 -1.09 13.50 -18.73
CA VAL A 29 -0.28 14.71 -18.79
C VAL A 29 -1.02 15.79 -17.99
N SER A 30 -0.31 16.55 -17.16
CA SER A 30 -0.91 17.64 -16.40
C SER A 30 -1.37 18.78 -17.31
N ASP A 31 -2.36 19.56 -16.87
CA ASP A 31 -2.89 20.69 -17.66
C ASP A 31 -1.79 21.71 -18.01
N GLY A 32 -0.85 21.95 -17.09
CA GLY A 32 0.30 22.82 -17.31
C GLY A 32 1.28 22.29 -18.36
N ALA A 33 1.58 20.98 -18.33
CA ALA A 33 2.43 20.36 -19.34
C ALA A 33 1.74 20.33 -20.72
N MET A 34 0.41 20.15 -20.74
CA MET A 34 -0.35 20.24 -21.99
C MET A 34 -0.40 21.65 -22.58
N ALA A 35 -0.48 22.69 -21.74
CA ALA A 35 -0.40 24.06 -22.20
C ALA A 35 0.96 24.38 -22.84
N ALA A 36 2.05 23.92 -22.22
CA ALA A 36 3.41 24.10 -22.76
C ALA A 36 3.63 23.39 -24.11
N LEU A 37 3.16 22.14 -24.23
CA LEU A 37 3.21 21.38 -25.50
C LEU A 37 2.40 22.05 -26.62
N LYS A 38 1.22 22.61 -26.30
CA LYS A 38 0.41 23.36 -27.26
C LYS A 38 1.12 24.63 -27.73
N ALA A 39 1.78 25.36 -26.83
CA ALA A 39 2.52 26.57 -27.19
C ALA A 39 3.68 26.27 -28.17
N LEU A 40 4.41 25.18 -27.95
CA LEU A 40 5.50 24.72 -28.82
C LEU A 40 5.01 24.26 -30.21
N ALA A 41 3.84 23.63 -30.29
CA ALA A 41 3.27 23.11 -31.54
C ALA A 41 2.72 24.22 -32.48
N ILE A 42 2.38 25.40 -31.94
CA ILE A 42 1.78 26.50 -32.71
C ILE A 42 2.87 27.47 -33.25
N GLY A 43 4.16 27.18 -33.02
CA GLY A 43 5.26 28.02 -33.51
C GLY A 43 5.26 29.43 -32.91
N ALA A 44 4.54 29.64 -31.80
CA ALA A 44 4.51 30.91 -31.11
C ALA A 44 5.60 30.92 -30.04
N ALA A 45 6.65 31.71 -30.27
CA ALA A 45 7.69 31.96 -29.28
C ALA A 45 7.07 32.52 -27.98
N PRO A 46 7.50 32.07 -26.80
CA PRO A 46 7.08 32.70 -25.55
C PRO A 46 7.66 34.12 -25.48
N SER A 47 6.79 35.13 -25.41
CA SER A 47 7.20 36.51 -25.12
C SER A 47 7.83 36.58 -23.73
N PRO A 48 8.93 37.34 -23.55
CA PRO A 48 9.52 37.54 -22.24
C PRO A 48 8.63 38.44 -21.39
N LEU A 49 8.56 38.13 -20.09
CA LEU A 49 7.96 38.97 -19.07
C LEU A 49 8.60 40.36 -19.09
N PRO A 50 7.84 41.47 -19.07
CA PRO A 50 8.44 42.77 -18.92
C PRO A 50 8.93 42.95 -17.47
N ALA A 51 10.22 43.25 -17.34
CA ALA A 51 10.79 43.88 -16.18
C ALA A 51 10.16 45.27 -16.00
N SER A 52 9.58 45.54 -14.82
CA SER A 52 9.15 46.88 -14.44
C SER A 52 9.96 47.34 -13.25
N SER A 53 10.84 48.30 -13.51
CA SER A 53 11.52 49.11 -12.50
C SER A 53 11.38 50.58 -12.89
N LEU A 54 10.79 51.40 -12.01
CA LEU A 54 11.32 52.66 -11.45
C LEU A 54 10.28 53.26 -10.44
N ARG A 55 10.79 53.65 -9.25
CA ARG A 55 10.11 54.12 -8.01
C ARG A 55 9.59 55.60 -8.08
N PRO A 56 9.16 56.26 -6.96
CA PRO A 56 7.99 56.09 -6.07
C PRO A 56 7.10 57.39 -6.00
N PRO A 57 6.03 57.45 -5.18
CA PRO A 57 6.18 58.24 -3.95
C PRO A 57 5.57 57.59 -2.70
N VAL A 58 6.09 58.06 -1.57
CA VAL A 58 5.81 57.68 -0.19
C VAL A 58 4.39 58.07 0.22
N ALA A 59 3.62 57.14 0.78
CA ALA A 59 2.57 57.44 1.75
C ALA A 59 2.34 56.23 2.67
N ALA A 60 2.26 56.52 3.97
CA ALA A 60 2.26 55.60 5.10
C ALA A 60 1.15 54.53 5.05
N GLY A 61 1.49 53.31 5.47
CA GLY A 61 0.65 52.12 5.29
C GLY A 61 -0.45 51.91 6.33
N PRO A 62 -1.23 50.83 6.16
CA PRO A 62 -1.90 50.13 7.25
C PRO A 62 -1.30 48.73 7.49
N LYS A 63 -1.43 48.29 8.74
CA LYS A 63 -0.85 47.09 9.38
C LYS A 63 -1.10 45.77 8.62
N PRO A 64 -0.21 44.76 8.77
CA PRO A 64 -0.38 43.45 8.15
C PRO A 64 -1.54 42.69 8.82
N VAL A 65 -2.54 42.32 8.04
CA VAL A 65 -3.55 41.34 8.45
C VAL A 65 -3.02 39.95 8.11
N ALA A 66 -2.87 39.17 9.17
CA ALA A 66 -2.78 37.71 9.28
C ALA A 66 -2.44 36.91 8.01
N GLY A 67 -1.32 36.19 8.11
CA GLY A 67 -0.85 35.26 7.10
C GLY A 67 -1.92 34.25 6.69
N ALA A 68 -2.00 34.03 5.39
CA ALA A 68 -2.57 32.81 4.85
C ALA A 68 -1.70 31.64 5.34
N GLU A 69 -2.24 30.86 6.28
CA GLU A 69 -1.66 29.58 6.67
C GLU A 69 -1.61 28.67 5.43
N ALA A 70 -0.40 28.29 5.05
CA ALA A 70 -0.18 27.14 4.18
C ALA A 70 -0.84 25.90 4.83
N PRO A 71 -1.41 24.96 4.05
CA PRO A 71 -2.07 23.78 4.62
C PRO A 71 -1.10 23.04 5.54
N ALA A 72 -1.48 22.92 6.81
CA ALA A 72 -0.70 22.25 7.83
C ALA A 72 -0.35 20.84 7.35
N GLN A 73 0.93 20.58 7.09
CA GLN A 73 1.41 19.23 6.87
C GLN A 73 1.00 18.41 8.10
N LEU A 74 0.14 17.41 7.92
CA LEU A 74 -0.27 16.48 8.96
C LEU A 74 0.99 15.80 9.52
N VAL A 75 1.51 16.32 10.64
CA VAL A 75 2.66 15.74 11.33
C VAL A 75 2.18 14.49 12.06
N ILE A 76 2.50 13.32 11.52
CA ILE A 76 2.28 12.04 12.20
C ILE A 76 3.15 12.01 13.46
N PRO A 77 2.58 11.74 14.65
CA PRO A 77 3.33 11.62 15.89
C PRO A 77 4.29 10.43 15.88
N PRO A 78 5.24 10.34 16.84
CA PRO A 78 6.07 9.16 16.98
C PRO A 78 5.22 7.90 17.23
N PRO A 79 5.77 6.69 16.96
CA PRO A 79 5.06 5.44 17.17
C PRO A 79 4.52 5.31 18.61
N PRO A 80 3.29 4.79 18.77
CA PRO A 80 2.68 4.66 20.08
C PRO A 80 3.43 3.64 20.91
N ILE A 81 3.68 3.98 22.17
CA ILE A 81 4.24 3.08 23.17
C ILE A 81 3.08 2.61 24.04
N PHE A 82 2.85 1.31 24.09
CA PHE A 82 1.79 0.70 24.89
C PHE A 82 2.23 -0.66 25.42
N THR A 83 1.54 -1.11 26.46
CA THR A 83 1.70 -2.45 27.03
C THR A 83 0.38 -3.18 26.96
N ILE A 84 0.40 -4.40 26.44
CA ILE A 84 -0.78 -5.27 26.42
C ILE A 84 -0.77 -6.10 27.71
N PRO A 85 -1.85 -6.11 28.49
CA PRO A 85 -1.91 -6.91 29.71
C PRO A 85 -1.72 -8.40 29.40
N ALA A 86 -1.19 -9.15 30.38
CA ALA A 86 -1.14 -10.61 30.28
C ALA A 86 -2.55 -11.20 30.26
N GLY A 87 -2.71 -12.34 29.61
CA GLY A 87 -3.99 -13.02 29.47
C GLY A 87 -4.00 -14.00 28.30
N SER A 88 -5.16 -14.59 28.05
CA SER A 88 -5.42 -15.35 26.83
C SER A 88 -5.19 -14.51 25.58
N LYS A 89 -4.98 -15.15 24.43
CA LYS A 89 -4.84 -14.43 23.15
C LYS A 89 -6.05 -13.52 22.86
N ALA A 90 -7.25 -13.97 23.23
CA ALA A 90 -8.49 -13.22 23.04
C ALA A 90 -8.51 -11.93 23.87
N GLU A 91 -8.19 -12.01 25.17
CA GLU A 91 -8.12 -10.83 26.04
C GLU A 91 -7.04 -9.85 25.58
N ARG A 92 -5.88 -10.38 25.16
CA ARG A 92 -4.79 -9.56 24.60
C ARG A 92 -5.21 -8.83 23.32
N MET A 93 -5.88 -9.53 22.39
CA MET A 93 -6.38 -8.93 21.16
C MET A 93 -7.48 -7.89 21.46
N GLN A 94 -8.38 -8.18 22.41
CA GLN A 94 -9.41 -7.23 22.84
C GLN A 94 -8.80 -5.96 23.43
N ALA A 95 -7.77 -6.09 24.28
CA ALA A 95 -7.05 -4.95 24.83
C ALA A 95 -6.35 -4.13 23.73
N LEU A 96 -5.73 -4.79 22.75
CA LEU A 96 -5.13 -4.10 21.59
C LEU A 96 -6.18 -3.37 20.76
N THR A 97 -7.32 -4.00 20.47
CA THR A 97 -8.45 -3.36 19.78
C THR A 97 -8.91 -2.12 20.55
N ALA A 98 -9.12 -2.21 21.86
CA ALA A 98 -9.52 -1.07 22.67
C ALA A 98 -8.51 0.09 22.62
N LEU A 99 -7.21 -0.23 22.66
CA LEU A 99 -6.13 0.76 22.52
C LEU A 99 -6.18 1.47 21.15
N ILE A 100 -6.31 0.70 20.06
CA ILE A 100 -6.39 1.25 18.70
C ILE A 100 -7.63 2.14 18.54
N HIS A 101 -8.78 1.73 19.06
CA HIS A 101 -10.01 2.52 19.01
C HIS A 101 -9.93 3.81 19.83
N ALA A 102 -9.23 3.79 20.98
CA ALA A 102 -9.07 4.97 21.82
C ALA A 102 -8.02 5.97 21.28
N CYS A 103 -7.06 5.48 20.49
CA CYS A 103 -5.96 6.26 19.92
C CYS A 103 -6.45 7.51 19.20
N VAL A 104 -5.95 8.68 19.62
CA VAL A 104 -6.33 9.98 19.04
C VAL A 104 -5.93 10.07 17.57
N GLU A 105 -4.71 9.64 17.24
CA GLU A 105 -4.20 9.70 15.88
C GLU A 105 -4.99 8.77 14.95
N THR A 106 -5.31 7.54 15.40
CA THR A 106 -6.15 6.63 14.61
C THR A 106 -7.52 7.23 14.32
N ARG A 107 -8.18 7.82 15.34
CA ARG A 107 -9.48 8.46 15.16
C ARG A 107 -9.44 9.68 14.24
N ARG A 108 -8.31 10.38 14.15
CA ARG A 108 -8.13 11.54 13.26
C ARG A 108 -8.25 11.16 11.78
N HIS A 109 -7.89 9.93 11.42
CA HIS A 109 -7.92 9.44 10.03
C HIS A 109 -9.21 8.70 9.66
N LEU A 110 -10.21 8.72 10.54
CA LEU A 110 -11.47 8.01 10.33
C LEU A 110 -12.64 9.00 10.28
N SER A 111 -13.47 8.85 9.24
CA SER A 111 -14.77 9.51 9.17
C SER A 111 -15.79 8.86 10.11
N ALA A 112 -16.93 9.51 10.34
CA ALA A 112 -17.97 9.05 11.27
C ALA A 112 -18.47 7.60 11.02
N ASN A 113 -18.46 7.15 9.76
CA ASN A 113 -18.91 5.80 9.35
C ASN A 113 -17.75 4.81 9.16
N GLN A 114 -16.54 5.16 9.60
CA GLN A 114 -15.35 4.34 9.42
C GLN A 114 -14.84 3.81 10.76
N HIS A 115 -14.21 2.66 10.69
CA HIS A 115 -13.70 1.91 11.82
C HIS A 115 -12.24 1.52 11.57
N PRO A 116 -11.41 1.44 12.63
CA PRO A 116 -10.07 0.89 12.50
C PRO A 116 -10.14 -0.57 12.03
N VAL A 117 -9.27 -0.94 11.09
CA VAL A 117 -9.13 -2.30 10.59
C VAL A 117 -8.05 -3.02 11.39
N VAL A 118 -8.45 -3.65 12.50
CA VAL A 118 -7.50 -4.34 13.39
C VAL A 118 -7.05 -5.67 12.78
N GLY A 119 -7.97 -6.48 12.29
CA GLY A 119 -7.64 -7.81 11.78
C GLY A 119 -8.78 -8.79 12.04
N THR A 120 -8.84 -9.88 11.27
CA THR A 120 -9.91 -10.88 11.36
C THR A 120 -9.37 -12.29 11.16
N GLY A 121 -10.08 -13.27 11.72
CA GLY A 121 -9.72 -14.69 11.62
C GLY A 121 -9.39 -15.30 12.98
N SER A 122 -8.65 -16.40 12.94
CA SER A 122 -8.36 -17.22 14.11
C SER A 122 -7.14 -16.73 14.89
N LEU A 123 -7.26 -16.61 16.21
CA LEU A 123 -6.10 -16.32 17.07
C LEU A 123 -5.18 -17.54 17.27
N SER A 124 -5.61 -18.73 16.82
CA SER A 124 -4.77 -19.92 16.72
C SER A 124 -4.28 -20.18 15.30
N ALA A 125 -4.39 -19.19 14.40
CA ALA A 125 -3.98 -19.30 13.01
C ALA A 125 -2.52 -19.77 12.87
N LYS A 126 -2.30 -20.68 11.92
CA LYS A 126 -0.96 -21.13 11.51
C LYS A 126 -0.35 -20.20 10.48
N VAL A 127 -1.16 -19.49 9.71
CA VAL A 127 -0.70 -18.50 8.73
C VAL A 127 -1.37 -17.16 8.95
N LEU A 128 -0.56 -16.11 8.92
CA LEU A 128 -1.01 -14.72 9.01
C LEU A 128 -0.71 -14.02 7.68
N PHE A 129 -1.73 -13.48 7.03
CA PHE A 129 -1.60 -12.71 5.81
C PHE A 129 -1.59 -11.22 6.13
N VAL A 130 -0.57 -10.52 5.66
CA VAL A 130 -0.40 -9.07 5.82
C VAL A 130 -0.63 -8.40 4.48
N GLY A 131 -1.68 -7.58 4.40
CA GLY A 131 -2.03 -6.77 3.23
C GLY A 131 -1.45 -5.36 3.27
N ASP A 132 -1.69 -4.64 2.18
CA ASP A 132 -1.37 -3.21 2.05
C ASP A 132 -2.28 -2.35 2.95
N ALA A 133 -2.15 -1.02 2.89
CA ALA A 133 -3.05 -0.14 3.63
C ALA A 133 -4.54 -0.35 3.23
N PRO A 134 -5.47 -0.22 4.20
CA PRO A 134 -6.88 -0.49 4.00
C PRO A 134 -7.55 0.26 2.84
N THR A 135 -8.59 -0.32 2.25
CA THR A 135 -9.50 0.34 1.29
C THR A 135 -10.66 1.06 2.02
N VAL A 136 -11.51 1.76 1.26
CA VAL A 136 -12.69 2.44 1.81
C VAL A 136 -13.67 1.41 2.36
N GLU A 137 -13.93 0.36 1.59
CA GLU A 137 -14.81 -0.74 1.94
C GLU A 137 -14.34 -1.45 3.22
N GLU A 138 -13.04 -1.58 3.40
CA GLU A 138 -12.45 -2.21 4.59
C GLU A 138 -12.60 -1.36 5.84
N VAL A 139 -12.37 -0.05 5.76
CA VAL A 139 -12.57 0.85 6.92
C VAL A 139 -14.05 1.06 7.22
N GLU A 140 -14.94 1.06 6.23
CA GLU A 140 -16.39 1.08 6.46
C GLU A 140 -16.88 -0.22 7.12
N ALA A 141 -16.32 -1.37 6.74
CA ALA A 141 -16.65 -2.66 7.34
C ALA A 141 -15.92 -2.93 8.68
N GLY A 142 -14.83 -2.21 8.96
CA GLY A 142 -13.92 -2.51 10.06
C GLY A 142 -13.19 -3.85 9.93
N LYS A 143 -13.02 -4.36 8.70
CA LYS A 143 -12.46 -5.70 8.41
C LYS A 143 -11.50 -5.65 7.23
N PRO A 144 -10.35 -6.34 7.29
CA PRO A 144 -9.42 -6.40 6.16
C PRO A 144 -9.95 -7.36 5.08
N PHE A 145 -9.45 -7.17 3.87
CA PHE A 145 -9.78 -7.95 2.67
C PHE A 145 -11.28 -8.03 2.41
N VAL A 146 -11.96 -6.89 2.44
CA VAL A 146 -13.34 -6.72 1.97
C VAL A 146 -13.32 -6.09 0.58
N GLY A 147 -14.21 -6.53 -0.31
CA GLY A 147 -14.31 -6.04 -1.69
C GLY A 147 -13.56 -6.92 -2.70
N PRO A 148 -13.37 -6.45 -3.95
CA PRO A 148 -12.93 -7.30 -5.07
C PRO A 148 -11.59 -8.03 -4.86
N SER A 149 -10.62 -7.36 -4.24
CA SER A 149 -9.32 -7.98 -3.92
C SER A 149 -9.44 -9.01 -2.81
N GLY A 150 -10.34 -8.79 -1.86
CA GLY A 150 -10.64 -9.73 -0.78
C GLY A 150 -11.36 -10.97 -1.28
N ASP A 151 -12.34 -10.80 -2.17
CA ASP A 151 -13.05 -11.90 -2.83
C ASP A 151 -12.08 -12.79 -3.62
N LEU A 152 -11.12 -12.18 -4.32
CA LEU A 152 -10.08 -12.92 -5.02
C LEU A 152 -9.16 -13.67 -4.05
N LEU A 153 -8.76 -13.04 -2.94
CA LEU A 153 -7.98 -13.70 -1.90
C LEU A 153 -8.74 -14.92 -1.35
N GLN A 154 -10.03 -14.78 -1.04
CA GLN A 154 -10.85 -15.86 -0.52
C GLN A 154 -10.92 -17.05 -1.49
N ARG A 155 -11.03 -16.78 -2.81
CA ARG A 155 -10.98 -17.82 -3.85
C ARG A 155 -9.63 -18.53 -3.89
N ILE A 156 -8.53 -17.78 -3.78
CA ILE A 156 -7.17 -18.34 -3.72
C ILE A 156 -7.04 -19.24 -2.47
N LEU A 157 -7.41 -18.74 -1.29
CA LEU A 157 -7.34 -19.49 -0.04
C LEU A 157 -8.17 -20.78 -0.10
N THR A 158 -9.37 -20.71 -0.67
CA THR A 158 -10.21 -21.89 -0.90
C THR A 158 -9.51 -22.92 -1.79
N ALA A 159 -8.84 -22.49 -2.85
CA ALA A 159 -8.10 -23.38 -3.75
C ALA A 159 -6.86 -24.01 -3.09
N THR A 160 -6.23 -23.33 -2.13
CA THR A 160 -5.09 -23.85 -1.35
C THR A 160 -5.48 -24.89 -0.30
N ALA A 161 -6.77 -25.06 -0.01
CA ALA A 161 -7.27 -25.93 1.05
C ALA A 161 -6.67 -25.64 2.44
N ILE A 162 -6.18 -24.42 2.68
CA ILE A 162 -5.82 -23.96 4.02
C ILE A 162 -7.12 -23.75 4.81
N PRO A 163 -7.30 -24.39 5.98
CA PRO A 163 -8.52 -24.25 6.76
C PRO A 163 -8.73 -22.81 7.26
N ALA A 164 -9.98 -22.37 7.36
CA ALA A 164 -10.28 -21.00 7.81
C ALA A 164 -9.82 -20.74 9.26
N GLU A 165 -9.83 -21.77 10.11
CA GLU A 165 -9.32 -21.73 11.48
C GLU A 165 -7.80 -21.58 11.58
N ASP A 166 -7.07 -21.82 10.48
CA ASP A 166 -5.62 -21.66 10.39
C ASP A 166 -5.22 -20.29 9.84
N ILE A 167 -6.17 -19.38 9.57
CA ILE A 167 -5.94 -18.11 8.88
C ILE A 167 -6.22 -16.92 9.80
N PHE A 168 -5.30 -15.96 9.78
CA PHE A 168 -5.52 -14.61 10.30
C PHE A 168 -5.16 -13.59 9.21
N LEU A 169 -6.00 -12.58 9.04
CA LEU A 169 -5.88 -11.55 8.02
C LEU A 169 -5.68 -10.19 8.70
N VAL A 170 -4.71 -9.43 8.24
CA VAL A 170 -4.41 -8.09 8.75
C VAL A 170 -3.80 -7.21 7.66
N ASN A 171 -3.83 -5.89 7.85
CA ASN A 171 -3.18 -4.91 6.98
C ASN A 171 -2.03 -4.23 7.73
N VAL A 172 -1.06 -3.67 6.99
CA VAL A 172 0.06 -2.89 7.59
C VAL A 172 -0.38 -1.63 8.34
N MET A 173 -1.60 -1.18 8.09
CA MET A 173 -2.19 0.04 8.65
C MET A 173 -3.58 -0.29 9.19
N VAL A 174 -3.98 0.34 10.30
CA VAL A 174 -5.33 0.18 10.86
C VAL A 174 -6.31 1.23 10.34
N TRP A 175 -5.88 2.18 9.52
CA TRP A 175 -6.74 3.13 8.82
C TRP A 175 -6.27 3.30 7.38
N ARG A 176 -7.16 3.79 6.52
CA ARG A 176 -6.84 4.11 5.14
C ARG A 176 -6.17 5.49 5.06
N PRO A 177 -4.94 5.60 4.49
CA PRO A 177 -4.31 6.90 4.27
C PRO A 177 -5.14 7.78 3.33
N GLU A 178 -5.31 9.05 3.70
CA GLU A 178 -6.12 10.00 2.93
C GLU A 178 -5.42 10.38 1.61
N PRO A 179 -6.02 10.10 0.44
CA PRO A 179 -5.45 10.49 -0.85
C PRO A 179 -5.38 12.01 -1.01
N PRO A 180 -4.48 12.53 -1.87
CA PRO A 180 -4.34 13.97 -2.13
C PRO A 180 -5.55 14.58 -2.84
N THR A 181 -6.44 13.75 -3.39
CA THR A 181 -7.71 14.16 -4.00
C THR A 181 -8.84 13.36 -3.34
N VAL A 182 -10.09 13.78 -3.50
CA VAL A 182 -11.27 13.06 -2.99
C VAL A 182 -11.42 11.63 -3.53
N PHE A 183 -10.66 11.25 -4.56
CA PHE A 183 -10.73 9.95 -5.20
C PHE A 183 -9.37 9.23 -5.21
N GLY A 184 -9.41 7.90 -5.26
CA GLY A 184 -8.23 7.07 -5.48
C GLY A 184 -7.60 6.51 -4.21
N LYS A 185 -6.38 5.99 -4.34
CA LYS A 185 -5.59 5.39 -3.26
C LYS A 185 -4.19 5.96 -3.33
N ARG A 186 -3.55 6.15 -2.17
CA ARG A 186 -2.11 6.38 -2.09
C ARG A 186 -1.46 5.32 -1.19
N PRO A 187 -0.18 5.02 -1.36
CA PRO A 187 0.57 4.29 -0.35
C PRO A 187 0.71 5.12 0.94
N PRO A 188 0.85 4.46 2.10
CA PRO A 188 1.22 5.11 3.34
C PRO A 188 2.64 5.66 3.23
N THR A 189 2.90 6.74 3.94
CA THR A 189 4.24 7.31 4.11
C THR A 189 5.04 6.47 5.10
N VAL A 190 6.37 6.64 5.09
CA VAL A 190 7.27 5.98 6.06
C VAL A 190 6.87 6.29 7.51
N LYS A 191 6.40 7.51 7.80
CA LYS A 191 5.96 7.91 9.14
C LYS A 191 4.66 7.21 9.56
N GLU A 192 3.69 7.11 8.64
CA GLU A 192 2.44 6.39 8.88
C GLU A 192 2.68 4.89 9.13
N LEU A 193 3.54 4.27 8.33
CA LEU A 193 3.97 2.89 8.52
C LEU A 193 4.67 2.71 9.88
N ALA A 194 5.62 3.59 10.21
CA ALA A 194 6.32 3.54 11.49
C ALA A 194 5.36 3.68 12.68
N PHE A 195 4.33 4.53 12.58
CA PHE A 195 3.32 4.68 13.62
C PHE A 195 2.47 3.41 13.79
N ASN A 196 2.11 2.73 12.69
CA ASN A 196 1.25 1.54 12.75
C ASN A 196 2.03 0.25 13.07
N HIS A 197 3.33 0.22 12.82
CA HIS A 197 4.16 -0.96 13.00
C HIS A 197 4.05 -1.60 14.41
N PRO A 198 4.00 -0.86 15.54
CA PRO A 198 3.76 -1.45 16.85
C PRO A 198 2.44 -2.25 16.96
N TYR A 199 1.37 -1.81 16.29
CA TYR A 199 0.10 -2.54 16.26
C TYR A 199 0.24 -3.86 15.47
N LEU A 200 0.83 -3.80 14.28
CA LEU A 200 1.10 -5.00 13.46
C LEU A 200 1.96 -6.01 14.21
N LYS A 201 3.04 -5.53 14.84
CA LYS A 201 3.93 -6.37 15.64
C LYS A 201 3.18 -7.03 16.80
N ALA A 202 2.36 -6.26 17.52
CA ALA A 202 1.55 -6.81 18.62
C ALA A 202 0.54 -7.86 18.14
N GLN A 203 -0.07 -7.68 16.96
CA GLN A 203 -0.97 -8.67 16.36
C GLN A 203 -0.23 -9.96 16.03
N ILE A 204 0.95 -9.87 15.41
CA ILE A 204 1.82 -11.02 15.12
C ILE A 204 2.24 -11.72 16.42
N GLU A 205 2.62 -10.98 17.46
CA GLU A 205 3.01 -11.52 18.77
C GLU A 205 1.85 -12.17 19.54
N ILE A 206 0.61 -11.73 19.33
CA ILE A 206 -0.58 -12.35 19.92
C ILE A 206 -0.92 -13.64 19.18
N VAL A 207 -0.97 -13.59 17.84
CA VAL A 207 -1.35 -14.73 17.01
C VAL A 207 -0.26 -15.81 17.03
N ARG A 208 1.02 -15.42 16.98
CA ARG A 208 2.20 -16.30 16.85
C ARG A 208 2.02 -17.36 15.75
N PRO A 209 1.86 -16.94 14.48
CA PRO A 209 1.69 -17.86 13.37
C PRO A 209 2.97 -18.67 13.12
N GLN A 210 2.85 -19.76 12.36
CA GLN A 210 3.99 -20.53 11.86
C GLN A 210 4.58 -19.91 10.59
N VAL A 211 3.76 -19.20 9.81
CA VAL A 211 4.15 -18.52 8.57
C VAL A 211 3.47 -17.16 8.49
N ILE A 212 4.20 -16.15 8.02
CA ILE A 212 3.64 -14.87 7.59
C ILE A 212 3.68 -14.81 6.07
N VAL A 213 2.63 -14.31 5.44
CA VAL A 213 2.57 -14.05 4.00
C VAL A 213 2.40 -12.54 3.78
N ALA A 214 3.41 -11.90 3.21
CA ALA A 214 3.35 -10.48 2.85
C ALA A 214 2.75 -10.33 1.44
N LEU A 215 1.53 -9.80 1.38
CA LEU A 215 0.80 -9.57 0.13
C LEU A 215 1.12 -8.17 -0.39
N GLY A 216 2.09 -8.06 -1.30
CA GLY A 216 2.47 -6.81 -1.95
C GLY A 216 3.66 -6.09 -1.32
N GLY A 217 4.03 -4.98 -1.97
CA GLY A 217 5.23 -4.23 -1.61
C GLY A 217 5.13 -3.47 -0.29
N GLN A 218 3.94 -3.00 0.10
CA GLN A 218 3.81 -2.25 1.37
C GLN A 218 3.89 -3.21 2.56
N ALA A 219 3.27 -4.39 2.44
CA ALA A 219 3.43 -5.48 3.40
C ALA A 219 4.90 -5.90 3.57
N LEU A 220 5.61 -6.08 2.45
CA LEU A 220 7.04 -6.40 2.47
C LEU A 220 7.87 -5.31 3.14
N GLU A 221 7.66 -4.04 2.77
CA GLU A 221 8.42 -2.93 3.32
C GLU A 221 8.15 -2.73 4.82
N ALA A 222 6.89 -2.88 5.26
CA ALA A 222 6.54 -2.75 6.67
C ALA A 222 7.20 -3.83 7.55
N LEU A 223 7.33 -5.06 7.04
CA LEU A 223 7.91 -6.17 7.79
C LEU A 223 9.43 -6.21 7.69
N MET A 224 9.99 -6.02 6.50
CA MET A 224 11.43 -6.24 6.27
C MET A 224 12.26 -4.96 6.19
N ARG A 225 11.66 -3.82 5.84
CA ARG A 225 12.35 -2.53 5.64
C ARG A 225 13.60 -2.65 4.75
N SER A 226 13.53 -3.53 3.76
CA SER A 226 14.68 -3.95 2.95
C SER A 226 14.89 -3.07 1.72
N GLY A 227 13.88 -2.28 1.31
CA GLY A 227 13.89 -1.54 0.04
C GLY A 227 13.85 -2.43 -1.21
N VAL A 228 13.73 -3.76 -1.05
CA VAL A 228 13.70 -4.71 -2.16
C VAL A 228 12.32 -4.69 -2.83
N PRO A 229 12.24 -4.53 -4.17
CA PRO A 229 10.98 -4.59 -4.88
C PRO A 229 10.29 -5.96 -4.74
N ILE A 230 8.96 -5.98 -4.61
CA ILE A 230 8.19 -7.23 -4.48
C ILE A 230 8.43 -8.22 -5.63
N THR A 231 8.69 -7.71 -6.84
CA THR A 231 8.99 -8.52 -8.02
C THR A 231 10.27 -9.35 -7.89
N GLN A 232 11.23 -8.89 -7.07
CA GLN A 232 12.49 -9.59 -6.81
C GLN A 232 12.39 -10.48 -5.56
N ALA A 233 11.67 -10.03 -4.53
CA ALA A 233 11.56 -10.73 -3.26
C ALA A 233 10.57 -11.90 -3.26
N ARG A 234 9.56 -11.88 -4.14
CA ARG A 234 8.49 -12.88 -4.10
C ARG A 234 8.98 -14.31 -4.32
N GLY A 235 8.34 -15.26 -3.64
CA GLY A 235 8.68 -16.69 -3.75
C GLY A 235 9.98 -17.10 -3.02
N GLN A 236 10.66 -16.16 -2.37
CA GLN A 236 11.86 -16.42 -1.59
C GLN A 236 11.52 -16.31 -0.10
N TRP A 237 11.88 -17.34 0.66
CA TRP A 237 11.69 -17.32 2.12
C TRP A 237 12.63 -16.30 2.77
N SER A 238 12.04 -15.46 3.61
CA SER A 238 12.74 -14.59 4.56
C SER A 238 12.23 -14.86 5.98
N GLU A 239 12.56 -14.00 6.93
CA GLU A 239 12.17 -14.13 8.33
C GLU A 239 11.74 -12.78 8.90
N PHE A 240 10.75 -12.80 9.79
CA PHE A 240 10.35 -11.68 10.63
C PHE A 240 10.20 -12.16 12.07
N ASP A 241 11.03 -11.64 12.98
CA ASP A 241 11.04 -12.01 14.41
C ASP A 241 11.04 -13.54 14.65
N GLY A 242 11.86 -14.29 13.92
CA GLY A 242 11.93 -15.76 14.04
C GLY A 242 10.84 -16.52 13.27
N ILE A 243 9.91 -15.84 12.60
CA ILE A 243 8.81 -16.45 11.86
C ILE A 243 9.11 -16.44 10.35
N PRO A 244 9.05 -17.59 9.66
CA PRO A 244 9.17 -17.66 8.21
C PRO A 244 8.20 -16.71 7.50
N LEU A 245 8.74 -15.90 6.60
CA LEU A 245 8.01 -14.90 5.84
C LEU A 245 8.07 -15.23 4.34
N MET A 246 6.91 -15.29 3.68
CA MET A 246 6.79 -15.45 2.22
C MET A 246 6.24 -14.16 1.60
N PRO A 247 7.05 -13.38 0.87
CA PRO A 247 6.54 -12.30 0.04
C PRO A 247 5.85 -12.85 -1.22
N THR A 248 4.72 -12.25 -1.60
CA THR A 248 4.04 -12.54 -2.87
C THR A 248 3.27 -11.31 -3.38
N PHE A 249 2.71 -11.39 -4.59
CA PHE A 249 1.91 -10.30 -5.13
C PHE A 249 0.60 -10.11 -4.36
N HIS A 250 0.19 -8.86 -4.21
CA HIS A 250 -1.12 -8.53 -3.66
C HIS A 250 -2.23 -8.98 -4.65
N PRO A 251 -3.36 -9.56 -4.21
CA PRO A 251 -4.43 -9.99 -5.12
C PRO A 251 -4.95 -8.87 -6.04
N ASN A 252 -5.03 -7.63 -5.54
CA ASN A 252 -5.30 -6.44 -6.36
C ASN A 252 -4.39 -6.28 -7.61
N TYR A 253 -3.14 -6.73 -7.57
CA TYR A 253 -2.26 -6.75 -8.76
C TYR A 253 -2.84 -7.65 -9.86
N LEU A 254 -3.40 -8.81 -9.51
CA LEU A 254 -4.01 -9.75 -10.45
C LEU A 254 -5.34 -9.23 -11.03
N LEU A 255 -6.05 -8.35 -10.32
CA LEU A 255 -7.25 -7.70 -10.85
C LEU A 255 -6.91 -6.75 -12.00
N HIS A 256 -5.78 -6.04 -11.90
CA HIS A 256 -5.32 -5.11 -12.93
C HIS A 256 -4.50 -5.82 -14.02
N ASN A 257 -3.82 -6.92 -13.68
CA ASN A 257 -2.99 -7.71 -14.60
C ASN A 257 -3.40 -9.20 -14.58
N PRO A 258 -4.54 -9.58 -15.18
CA PRO A 258 -5.12 -10.92 -15.05
C PRO A 258 -4.45 -11.99 -15.92
N SER A 259 -3.18 -11.82 -16.30
CA SER A 259 -2.47 -12.76 -17.18
C SER A 259 -2.31 -14.14 -16.54
N ALA A 260 -2.31 -15.19 -17.36
CA ALA A 260 -2.09 -16.56 -16.88
C ALA A 260 -0.73 -16.70 -16.18
N ALA A 261 0.30 -16.01 -16.70
CA ALA A 261 1.63 -15.98 -16.10
C ALA A 261 1.61 -15.34 -14.69
N ALA A 262 0.91 -14.21 -14.50
CA ALA A 262 0.83 -13.56 -13.19
C ALA A 262 0.06 -14.42 -12.17
N LYS A 263 -1.06 -15.03 -12.59
CA LYS A 263 -1.83 -15.96 -11.74
C LYS A 263 -1.00 -17.18 -11.34
N ARG A 264 -0.27 -17.76 -12.30
CA ARG A 264 0.65 -18.87 -12.06
C ARG A 264 1.74 -18.52 -11.06
N THR A 265 2.36 -17.36 -11.26
CA THR A 265 3.44 -16.86 -10.41
C THR A 265 2.97 -16.74 -8.96
N LEU A 266 1.82 -16.10 -8.72
CA LEU A 266 1.23 -16.05 -7.37
C LEU A 266 0.93 -17.46 -6.83
N TRP A 267 0.37 -18.35 -7.66
CA TRP A 267 0.02 -19.70 -7.23
C TRP A 267 1.25 -20.53 -6.81
N GLU A 268 2.37 -20.41 -7.52
CA GLU A 268 3.63 -21.07 -7.15
C GLU A 268 4.12 -20.63 -5.76
N ASP A 269 3.92 -19.37 -5.37
CA ASP A 269 4.25 -18.90 -4.01
C ASP A 269 3.35 -19.56 -2.96
N PHE A 270 2.06 -19.67 -3.24
CA PHE A 270 1.13 -20.34 -2.33
C PHE A 270 1.41 -21.84 -2.18
N LEU A 271 1.90 -22.51 -3.22
CA LEU A 271 2.35 -23.91 -3.11
C LEU A 271 3.53 -24.04 -2.14
N LEU A 272 4.45 -23.07 -2.11
CA LEU A 272 5.53 -23.05 -1.11
C LEU A 272 4.98 -22.88 0.31
N VAL A 273 4.01 -21.97 0.49
CA VAL A 273 3.34 -21.76 1.78
C VAL A 273 2.62 -23.03 2.25
N MET A 274 1.86 -23.68 1.36
CA MET A 274 1.18 -24.96 1.65
C MET A 274 2.19 -26.03 2.08
N GLY A 275 3.32 -26.13 1.37
CA GLY A 275 4.39 -27.07 1.72
C GLY A 275 4.98 -26.78 3.10
N LYS A 276 5.19 -25.51 3.44
CA LYS A 276 5.70 -25.08 4.75
C LYS A 276 4.73 -25.37 5.89
N LEU A 277 3.43 -25.24 5.64
CA LEU A 277 2.36 -25.56 6.58
C LEU A 277 2.01 -27.06 6.64
N ALA A 278 2.72 -27.90 5.87
CA ALA A 278 2.43 -29.32 5.72
C ALA A 278 0.98 -29.63 5.27
N VAL A 279 0.37 -28.71 4.51
CA VAL A 279 -0.94 -28.94 3.88
C VAL A 279 -0.75 -29.89 2.70
N PRO A 280 -1.52 -30.99 2.58
CA PRO A 280 -1.43 -31.90 1.45
C PRO A 280 -1.64 -31.18 0.12
N ILE A 281 -0.69 -31.31 -0.80
CA ILE A 281 -0.75 -30.70 -2.14
C ILE A 281 -1.03 -31.79 -3.17
N THR A 282 -2.21 -31.72 -3.80
CA THR A 282 -2.63 -32.64 -4.87
C THR A 282 -1.90 -32.36 -6.19
N GLU A 283 -1.82 -33.36 -7.07
CA GLU A 283 -1.25 -33.17 -8.42
C GLU A 283 -2.01 -32.11 -9.23
N LYS A 284 -3.34 -32.06 -9.06
CA LYS A 284 -4.18 -31.00 -9.67
C LYS A 284 -3.76 -29.60 -9.21
N GLN A 285 -3.43 -29.43 -7.93
CA GLN A 285 -2.94 -28.16 -7.40
C GLN A 285 -1.56 -27.83 -7.95
N ARG A 286 -0.65 -28.81 -8.06
CA ARG A 286 0.66 -28.58 -8.71
C ARG A 286 0.52 -28.18 -10.18
N ALA A 287 -0.44 -28.78 -10.88
CA ALA A 287 -0.67 -28.55 -12.30
C ALA A 287 -1.64 -27.41 -12.65
N PHE A 288 -2.17 -26.68 -11.65
CA PHE A 288 -3.32 -25.79 -11.81
C PHE A 288 -3.16 -24.73 -12.93
N PHE A 289 -1.94 -24.24 -13.16
CA PHE A 289 -1.60 -23.29 -14.22
C PHE A 289 -0.50 -23.80 -15.18
N THR A 290 -0.20 -25.10 -15.18
CA THR A 290 0.76 -25.72 -16.12
C THR A 290 0.07 -26.37 -17.31
N ALA A 291 -1.21 -26.71 -17.17
CA ALA A 291 -1.99 -27.48 -18.15
C ALA A 291 -2.57 -26.66 -19.32
N SER A 292 -1.85 -25.68 -19.84
CA SER A 292 -2.24 -24.98 -21.08
C SER A 292 -1.05 -24.89 -22.03
N LYS A 293 -0.91 -25.95 -22.84
CA LYS A 293 -0.31 -25.88 -24.18
C LYS A 293 -1.44 -26.05 -25.19
#